data_AF-A0A943XXK4-F1
#
_entry.id   AF-A0A943XXK4-F1
#
_cell.length_a   1.000
_cell.length_b   1.000
_cell.length_c   1.000
_cell.angle_alpha   90.00
_cell.angle_beta   90.00
_cell.angle_gamma   90.00
#
_symmetry.space_group_name_H-M   'P 1'
#
loop_
_entity.id
_entity.type
_entity.pdbx_description
1 polymer ?
#
loop_
_entity_poly.entity_id
_entity_poly.type
_entity_poly.pdbx_seq_one_letter_code
_entity_poly.pdbx_strand_id
1 'polypeptide(L)' 'MKFEESLQRLEQITQELAEKTLPLEDALSLYQEGLELLKTSSKTLEEAEKLMEQQESAKI' A
#
# COMPACT_ATOMS: atom_id res chain seq x y z
N MET A 1 6.94 5.53 5.86
CA MET A 1 5.83 4.67 6.28
C MET A 1 6.29 3.24 6.15
N LYS A 2 6.10 2.42 7.19
CA LYS A 2 6.37 0.98 7.12
C LYS A 2 5.26 0.29 6.32
N PHE A 3 5.55 -0.88 5.74
CA PHE A 3 4.56 -1.64 4.96
C PHE A 3 3.28 -1.91 5.76
N GLU A 4 3.41 -2.29 7.04
CA GLU A 4 2.28 -2.57 7.92
C GLU A 4 1.42 -1.33 8.18
N GLU A 5 2.05 -0.15 8.29
CA GLU A 5 1.33 1.12 8.44
C GLU A 5 0.56 1.47 7.17
N SER A 6 1.16 1.25 6.00
CA SER A 6 0.49 1.44 4.70
C SER A 6 -0.71 0.50 4.56
N LEU A 7 -0.57 -0.75 5.00
CA LEU A 7 -1.64 -1.75 4.96
C LEU A 7 -2.81 -1.34 5.88
N GLN A 8 -2.51 -0.93 7.12
CA GLN A 8 -3.52 -0.43 8.05
C GLN A 8 -4.24 0.81 7.51
N ARG A 9 -3.51 1.74 6.87
CA ARG A 9 -4.12 2.93 6.28
C ARG A 9 -5.01 2.57 5.09
N LEU A 10 -4.61 1.62 4.25
CA LEU A 10 -5.44 1.11 3.16
C LEU A 10 -6.75 0.50 3.68
N GLU A 11 -6.71 -0.28 4.76
CA GLU A 11 -7.92 -0.80 5.39
C GLU A 11 -8.85 0.32 5.87
N GLN A 12 -8.31 1.34 6.52
CA GLN A 12 -9.09 2.53 6.93
C GLN A 12 -9.72 3.24 5.73
N ILE A 13 -8.94 3.48 4.66
CA ILE A 13 -9.44 4.10 3.44
C ILE A 13 -10.61 3.29 2.86
N THR A 14 -10.52 1.96 2.82
CA THR A 14 -11.63 1.13 2.33
C THR A 14 -12.89 1.21 3.20
N GLN A 15 -12.73 1.38 4.52
CA GLN A 15 -13.85 1.58 5.44
C GLN A 15 -14.49 2.97 5.24
N GLU A 16 -13.68 4.02 5.15
CA GLU A 16 -14.13 5.39 4.91
C GLU A 16 -14.84 5.52 3.55
N LEU A 17 -14.29 4.92 2.49
CA LEU A 17 -14.91 4.90 1.16
C LEU A 17 -16.24 4.11 1.10
N ALA A 18 -16.50 3.22 2.06
CA ALA A 18 -17.76 2.48 2.14
C ALA A 18 -18.89 3.31 2.77
N GLU A 19 -18.58 4.47 3.37
CA GLU A 19 -19.59 5.33 3.97
C GLU A 19 -20.48 6.00 2.91
N LYS A 20 -21.79 5.86 3.07
CA LYS A 20 -22.79 6.38 2.10
C LYS A 20 -22.87 7.91 2.04
N THR A 21 -22.29 8.60 3.01
CA THR A 21 -22.37 10.05 3.18
C THR A 21 -21.08 10.78 2.84
N LEU A 22 -20.06 10.07 2.35
CA LEU A 22 -18.78 10.66 2.00
C LEU A 22 -18.93 11.62 0.80
N PRO A 23 -18.50 12.90 0.93
CA PRO A 23 -18.47 13.82 -0.21
C PRO A 23 -17.56 13.32 -1.34
N LEU A 24 -17.90 13.65 -2.58
CA LEU A 24 -17.15 13.21 -3.76
C LEU A 24 -15.68 13.65 -3.73
N GLU A 25 -15.41 14.87 -3.27
CA GLU A 25 -14.06 15.43 -3.17
C GLU A 25 -13.20 14.63 -2.20
N ASP A 26 -13.75 14.29 -1.03
CA ASP A 26 -13.08 13.47 -0.03
C ASP A 26 -12.85 12.03 -0.54
N ALA A 27 -13.84 11.45 -1.24
CA ALA A 27 -13.71 10.14 -1.86
C ALA A 27 -12.58 10.11 -2.91
N LEU A 28 -12.44 11.17 -3.71
CA LEU A 28 -11.36 11.29 -4.69
C LEU A 28 -9.99 11.45 -4.00
N SER A 29 -9.90 12.22 -2.91
CA SER A 29 -8.67 12.34 -2.14
C SER A 29 -8.26 11.02 -1.50
N LEU A 30 -9.18 10.30 -0.86
CA LEU A 30 -8.92 8.98 -0.26
C LEU A 30 -8.52 7.95 -1.32
N TYR A 31 -9.14 7.98 -2.49
CA TYR A 31 -8.77 7.12 -3.60
C TYR A 31 -7.34 7.38 -4.10
N GLN A 32 -6.96 8.66 -4.26
CA GLN A 32 -5.59 9.04 -4.66
C GLN A 32 -4.57 8.62 -3.60
N GLU A 33 -4.88 8.82 -2.32
CA GLU A 33 -4.03 8.36 -1.21
C GLU A 33 -3.82 6.84 -1.29
N GLY A 34 -4.91 6.08 -1.50
CA GLY A 34 -4.86 4.63 -1.64
C GLY A 34 -3.97 4.17 -2.81
N LEU A 35 -4.00 4.86 -3.95
CA LEU A 35 -3.13 4.54 -5.09
C LEU A 35 -1.64 4.74 -4.78
N GLU A 36 -1.27 5.81 -4.08
CA GLU A 36 0.12 6.04 -3.70
C GLU A 36 0.59 5.05 -2.64
N LEU A 37 -0.27 4.68 -1.68
CA LEU A 37 0.02 3.64 -0.70
C LEU A 37 0.22 2.27 -1.35
N LEU A 38 -0.64 1.90 -2.32
CA LEU A 38 -0.48 0.65 -3.08
C LEU A 38 0.84 0.65 -3.85
N LYS A 39 1.14 1.73 -4.57
CA LYS A 39 2.37 1.85 -5.36
C LYS A 39 3.63 1.71 -4.50
N THR A 40 3.67 2.39 -3.36
CA THR A 40 4.81 2.33 -2.45
C THR A 40 4.92 0.95 -1.80
N SER A 41 3.81 0.34 -1.39
CA SER A 41 3.79 -1.00 -0.78
C SER A 41 4.25 -2.08 -1.75
N SER A 42 3.78 -2.05 -3.01
CA SER A 42 4.25 -2.97 -4.05
C SER A 42 5.75 -2.85 -4.29
N LYS A 43 6.28 -1.63 -4.33
CA LYS A 43 7.72 -1.41 -4.48
C LYS A 43 8.52 -1.99 -3.31
N THR A 44 8.03 -1.82 -2.07
CA THR A 44 8.69 -2.40 -0.88
C THR A 44 8.73 -3.92 -0.95
N LEU A 45 7.64 -4.56 -1.39
CA LEU A 45 7.59 -6.02 -1.55
C LEU A 45 8.54 -6.51 -2.66
N GLU A 46 8.58 -5.82 -3.81
CA GLU A 46 9.50 -6.15 -4.91
C GLU A 46 10.96 -6.05 -4.47
N GLU A 47 11.32 -5.02 -3.71
CA GLU A 47 12.67 -4.86 -3.14
C GLU A 47 13.00 -6.00 -2.17
N ALA A 48 12.05 -6.42 -1.34
CA ALA A 48 12.23 -7.53 -0.41
C ALA A 48 12.42 -8.87 -1.13
N GLU A 49 11.59 -9.17 -2.14
CA GLU A 49 11.74 -10.37 -2.98
C GLU A 49 13.11 -10.41 -3.66
N LYS A 50 13.52 -9.31 -4.28
CA LYS A 50 14.82 -9.22 -4.96
C LYS A 50 15.99 -9.47 -4.00
N LEU A 51 15.91 -8.96 -2.77
CA LEU A 51 16.93 -9.22 -1.75
C LEU A 51 16.98 -10.71 -1.38
N MET A 52 15.83 -11.37 -1.25
CA MET A 52 15.77 -12.81 -0.98
C MET A 52 16.40 -13.63 -2.12
N GLU A 53 16.06 -13.34 -3.37
CA GLU A 53 16.63 -14.01 -4.54
C GLU A 53 18.16 -13.85 -4.64
N GLN A 54 18.67 -12.66 -4.33
CA GLN A 54 20.10 -12.38 -4.31
C GLN A 54 20.83 -13.17 -3.20
N GLN A 55 20.20 -13.32 -2.03
CA GLN A 55 20.79 -14.09 -0.93
C GLN A 55 20.78 -15.60 -1.19
N GLU A 56 19.78 -16.13 -1.88
CA GLU A 56 19.77 -17.53 -2.30
C GLU A 56 20.84 -17.82 -3.37
N SER A 57 21.04 -16.89 -4.31
CA SER A 57 22.04 -17.02 -5.38
C SER A 57 23.49 -16.99 -4.89
N ALA A 58 23.76 -16.33 -3.74
CA ALA A 58 25.10 -16.21 -3.16
C ALA A 58 25.53 -17.43 -2.31
N LYS A 59 24.65 -18.41 -2.12
CA LYS A 59 24.90 -19.63 -1.32
C LYS A 59 25.39 -20.82 -2.14
N ILE A 60 25.55 -20.66 -3.45
CA ILE A 60 26.04 -21.66 -4.42
C ILE A 60 27.44 -21.26 -4.87
#